data_AF-A0A3M1CYK2-F1
#
_entry.id   AF-A0A3M1CYK2-F1
#
_cell.length_a   1.000
_cell.length_b   1.000
_cell.length_c   1.000
_cell.angle_alpha   90.00
_cell.angle_beta   90.00
_cell.angle_gamma   90.00
#
_symmetry.space_group_name_H-M   'P 1'
#
loop_
_entity.id
_entity.type
_entity.pdbx_description
1 polymer ?
#
loop_
_entity_poly.entity_id
_entity_poly.type
_entity_poly.pdbx_seq_one_letter_code
_entity_poly.pdbx_strand_id
1 'polypeptide(L)'
;MKDLLLGNVVADLHLRDRLLTVDSAIVISPGGKYHAVGSLYTDLAITSREIDRLPDLPIDLRVTVDDTRFDLVSLLLPSVEELEGKLHVDLHLSGKPSQPHLEGEAYLKHAWLKYFDLVDTLYTDSAGVVMQDNKIIIDRIETYVHDYRNRNAKRYAILEGDITVTAIDKLYYDVNVSLPREFPFRYELDNITGIVEGDLHVIGEHPPLVEGDLTVLAMRYEVNFADPGESSALITALTSENSWDLDLNVDIPSNYWIRNEDIDAEFSGTINLIREKGQYRFAGEMEILRGKGFLFDKTLRFDPGSRVVFEDIEYPNPRLDITARTRIPRPQSPFEEAGTPHDVELGIHVGGTLEHPDIEPLPNDEGLTREDILPLLIANYYSEAGTAAQGGWSSRLSQVVASQVSQIGTRQFSRLG
;
A
#
# COMPACT_ATOMS: atom_id res chain seq x y z
N MET A 1 -20.21 4.72 -5.54
CA MET A 1 -21.11 4.49 -4.38
C MET A 1 -22.24 3.57 -4.83
N LYS A 2 -22.35 2.37 -4.27
CA LYS A 2 -23.55 1.52 -4.42
C LYS A 2 -24.71 2.27 -3.75
N ASP A 3 -25.88 2.32 -4.37
CA ASP A 3 -27.09 2.82 -3.70
C ASP A 3 -27.37 1.93 -2.48
N LEU A 4 -27.24 2.50 -1.27
CA LEU A 4 -27.49 1.77 -0.04
C LEU A 4 -29.01 1.61 0.17
N LEU A 5 -29.49 0.37 0.04
CA LEU A 5 -30.89 0.06 0.23
C LEU A 5 -31.15 -0.31 1.70
N LEU A 6 -31.54 0.67 2.51
CA LEU A 6 -31.82 0.52 3.95
C LEU A 6 -32.99 -0.44 4.25
N GLY A 7 -33.79 -0.78 3.23
CA GLY A 7 -34.95 -1.66 3.34
C GLY A 7 -36.13 -0.97 4.03
N ASN A 8 -36.78 -1.66 4.98
CA ASN A 8 -37.97 -1.16 5.66
C ASN A 8 -37.63 -0.63 7.05
N VAL A 9 -38.17 0.53 7.40
CA VAL A 9 -38.05 1.11 8.75
C VAL A 9 -39.44 1.16 9.38
N VAL A 10 -39.56 0.60 10.58
CA VAL A 10 -40.75 0.71 11.43
C VAL A 10 -40.31 1.27 12.76
N ALA A 11 -40.84 2.43 13.15
CA ALA A 11 -40.47 3.07 14.40
C ALA A 11 -41.70 3.63 15.12
N ASP A 12 -41.72 3.45 16.44
CA ASP A 12 -42.61 4.12 17.37
C ASP A 12 -41.80 5.11 18.21
N LEU A 13 -42.08 6.39 18.00
CA LEU A 13 -41.24 7.51 18.41
C LEU A 13 -42.07 8.61 19.05
N HIS A 14 -41.62 9.10 20.20
CA HIS A 14 -42.23 10.23 20.90
C HIS A 14 -41.22 11.36 21.06
N LEU A 15 -41.46 12.50 20.42
CA LEU A 15 -40.63 13.69 20.57
C LEU A 15 -41.34 14.72 21.46
N ARG A 16 -40.68 15.11 22.56
CA ARG A 16 -41.14 16.19 23.43
C ARG A 16 -39.94 16.97 23.95
N ASP A 17 -39.97 18.30 23.83
CA ASP A 17 -38.92 19.18 24.38
C ASP A 17 -37.50 18.76 23.93
N ARG A 18 -37.35 18.36 22.64
CA ARG A 18 -36.14 17.81 22.00
C ARG A 18 -35.71 16.41 22.45
N LEU A 19 -36.34 15.85 23.48
CA LEU A 19 -36.13 14.46 23.88
C LEU A 19 -36.95 13.55 22.95
N LEU A 20 -36.25 12.72 22.19
CA LEU A 20 -36.83 11.65 21.38
C LEU A 20 -36.75 10.35 22.18
N THR A 21 -37.91 9.87 22.60
CA THR A 21 -38.07 8.51 23.13
C THR A 21 -38.33 7.55 21.98
N VAL A 22 -37.57 6.47 21.95
CA VAL A 22 -37.65 5.37 20.99
C VAL A 22 -38.25 4.17 21.72
N ASP A 23 -39.56 3.96 21.58
CA ASP A 23 -40.22 2.79 22.19
C ASP A 23 -39.87 1.51 21.42
N SER A 24 -39.74 1.62 20.10
CA SER A 24 -39.13 0.62 19.24
C SER A 24 -38.76 1.24 17.90
N ALA A 25 -37.51 1.10 17.46
CA ALA A 25 -37.11 1.36 16.10
C ALA A 25 -36.52 0.09 15.50
N ILE A 26 -37.12 -0.42 14.43
CA ILE A 26 -36.67 -1.61 13.72
C ILE A 26 -36.35 -1.23 12.29
N VAL A 27 -35.10 -1.47 11.90
CA VAL A 27 -34.64 -1.40 10.50
C VAL A 27 -34.48 -2.83 10.00
N ILE A 28 -35.11 -3.15 8.88
CA ILE A 28 -34.99 -4.44 8.19
C ILE A 28 -34.32 -4.15 6.84
N SER A 29 -33.02 -4.37 6.77
CA SER A 29 -32.26 -4.33 5.52
C SER A 29 -32.30 -5.71 4.83
N PRO A 30 -31.85 -5.82 3.56
CA PRO A 30 -31.71 -7.13 2.93
C PRO A 30 -30.76 -8.08 3.66
N GLY A 31 -29.76 -7.54 4.40
CA GLY A 31 -28.73 -8.30 5.09
C GLY A 31 -28.99 -8.55 6.57
N GLY A 32 -29.86 -7.77 7.22
CA GLY A 32 -29.99 -7.81 8.67
C GLY A 32 -31.18 -7.07 9.26
N LYS A 33 -31.34 -7.24 10.56
CA LYS A 33 -32.32 -6.58 11.41
C LYS A 33 -31.61 -5.82 12.51
N TYR A 34 -31.95 -4.55 12.65
CA TYR A 34 -31.43 -3.66 13.68
C TYR A 34 -32.60 -3.21 14.53
N HIS A 35 -32.46 -3.29 15.84
CA HIS A 35 -33.47 -2.89 16.79
C HIS A 35 -32.87 -1.91 17.79
N ALA A 36 -33.52 -0.78 18.01
CA ALA A 36 -33.11 0.21 19.00
C ALA A 36 -34.29 0.60 19.89
N VAL A 37 -34.00 0.80 21.18
CA VAL A 37 -34.94 1.35 22.18
C VAL A 37 -34.19 2.31 23.09
N GLY A 38 -34.90 3.28 23.68
CA GLY A 38 -34.33 4.19 24.66
C GLY A 38 -34.65 5.64 24.37
N SER A 39 -33.70 6.55 24.59
CA SER A 39 -33.90 7.98 24.38
C SER A 39 -32.63 8.71 23.97
N LEU A 40 -32.81 9.75 23.17
CA LEU A 40 -31.75 10.69 22.82
C LEU A 40 -32.33 12.09 22.65
N TYR A 41 -31.51 13.12 22.82
CA TYR A 41 -31.89 14.47 22.41
C TYR A 41 -31.57 14.66 20.93
N THR A 42 -32.51 15.24 20.18
CA THR A 42 -32.31 15.55 18.76
C THR A 42 -32.87 16.92 18.42
N ASP A 43 -32.26 17.57 17.44
CA ASP A 43 -32.80 18.77 16.81
C ASP A 43 -33.34 18.45 15.41
N LEU A 44 -34.67 18.40 15.29
CA LEU A 44 -35.37 18.16 14.03
C LEU A 44 -35.85 19.46 13.39
N ALA A 45 -35.33 20.63 13.79
CA ALA A 45 -35.69 21.89 13.17
C ALA A 45 -35.41 21.85 11.67
N ILE A 46 -36.44 22.06 10.85
CA ILE A 46 -36.31 22.09 9.39
C ILE A 46 -35.91 23.52 9.01
N THR A 47 -34.61 23.81 9.06
CA THR A 47 -34.05 25.11 8.66
C THR A 47 -32.98 24.95 7.58
N SER A 48 -32.66 26.03 6.86
CA SER A 48 -31.69 26.04 5.75
C SER A 48 -30.21 26.11 6.19
N ARG A 49 -29.92 25.92 7.48
CA ARG A 49 -28.54 25.89 8.02
C ARG A 49 -28.18 24.49 8.49
N GLU A 50 -26.90 24.15 8.41
CA GLU A 50 -26.34 22.96 9.06
C GLU A 50 -26.69 23.01 10.55
N ILE A 51 -27.60 22.14 10.96
CA ILE A 51 -28.01 21.96 12.36
C ILE A 51 -27.30 20.72 12.86
N ASP A 52 -26.67 20.85 14.02
CA ASP A 52 -26.28 19.70 14.83
C ASP A 52 -27.55 18.94 15.26
N ARG A 53 -27.85 17.85 14.53
CA ARG A 53 -29.03 17.02 14.77
C ARG A 53 -28.90 16.18 16.03
N LEU A 54 -27.69 16.03 16.56
CA LEU A 54 -27.36 15.23 17.73
C LEU A 54 -26.62 16.09 18.76
N PRO A 55 -27.32 17.00 19.46
CA PRO A 55 -26.71 17.88 20.45
C PRO A 55 -25.96 17.09 21.52
N ASP A 56 -24.93 17.71 22.11
CA ASP A 56 -24.12 17.12 23.20
C ASP A 56 -24.87 17.03 24.55
N LEU A 57 -25.94 16.24 24.55
CA LEU A 57 -26.85 15.97 25.64
C LEU A 57 -26.95 14.45 25.90
N PRO A 58 -27.43 14.03 27.07
CA PRO A 58 -27.46 12.62 27.43
C PRO A 58 -28.22 11.74 26.42
N ILE A 59 -27.62 10.62 26.07
CA ILE A 59 -28.16 9.52 25.28
C ILE A 59 -28.30 8.32 26.23
N ASP A 60 -29.30 7.49 25.99
CA ASP A 60 -29.49 6.19 26.63
C ASP A 60 -30.20 5.26 25.67
N LEU A 61 -29.46 4.44 24.93
CA LEU A 61 -29.97 3.59 23.86
C LEU A 61 -29.48 2.16 24.02
N ARG A 62 -30.39 1.20 23.89
CA ARG A 62 -30.05 -0.21 23.70
C ARG A 62 -30.27 -0.58 22.25
N VAL A 63 -29.25 -1.19 21.65
CA VAL A 63 -29.22 -1.56 20.24
C VAL A 63 -28.89 -3.05 20.15
N THR A 64 -29.74 -3.80 19.45
CA THR A 64 -29.48 -5.19 19.09
C THR A 64 -29.41 -5.31 17.58
N VAL A 65 -28.40 -5.99 17.07
CA VAL A 65 -28.16 -6.17 15.64
C VAL A 65 -27.96 -7.64 15.32
N ASP A 66 -28.65 -8.12 14.28
CA ASP A 66 -28.37 -9.38 13.61
C ASP A 66 -28.17 -9.08 12.12
N ASP A 67 -26.97 -9.27 11.60
CA ASP A 67 -26.62 -8.92 10.21
C ASP A 67 -25.76 -10.02 9.57
N THR A 68 -25.86 -10.15 8.26
CA THR A 68 -25.10 -11.09 7.45
C THR A 68 -24.23 -10.43 6.38
N ARG A 69 -24.51 -9.16 6.03
CA ARG A 69 -23.87 -8.45 4.91
C ARG A 69 -23.25 -7.11 5.28
N PHE A 70 -23.45 -6.64 6.52
CA PHE A 70 -22.77 -5.46 7.05
C PHE A 70 -22.99 -4.18 6.23
N ASP A 71 -24.10 -4.08 5.51
CA ASP A 71 -24.33 -2.98 4.57
C ASP A 71 -24.25 -1.62 5.28
N LEU A 72 -24.74 -1.52 6.53
CA LEU A 72 -24.64 -0.30 7.34
C LEU A 72 -23.25 -0.07 7.92
N VAL A 73 -22.52 -1.13 8.27
CA VAL A 73 -21.18 -1.05 8.87
C VAL A 73 -20.15 -0.64 7.82
N SER A 74 -20.33 -1.06 6.57
CA SER A 74 -19.47 -0.65 5.44
C SER A 74 -19.42 0.86 5.21
N LEU A 75 -20.43 1.63 5.66
CA LEU A 75 -20.38 3.09 5.64
C LEU A 75 -19.26 3.67 6.49
N LEU A 76 -18.85 2.95 7.54
CA LEU A 76 -17.77 3.34 8.44
C LEU A 76 -16.41 2.81 7.97
N LEU A 77 -16.40 1.98 6.92
CA LEU A 77 -15.22 1.27 6.43
C LEU A 77 -15.05 1.52 4.92
N PRO A 78 -14.70 2.73 4.49
CA PRO A 78 -14.70 3.12 3.07
C PRO A 78 -13.73 2.29 2.20
N SER A 79 -12.71 1.69 2.81
CA SER A 79 -11.71 0.84 2.13
C SER A 79 -12.10 -0.63 2.07
N VAL A 80 -13.26 -1.02 2.61
CA VAL A 80 -13.79 -2.39 2.55
C VAL A 80 -14.75 -2.49 1.38
N GLU A 81 -14.43 -3.36 0.42
CA GLU A 81 -15.28 -3.59 -0.76
C GLU A 81 -16.50 -4.45 -0.39
N GLU A 82 -16.26 -5.48 0.43
CA GLU A 82 -17.27 -6.44 0.83
C GLU A 82 -16.94 -7.06 2.18
N LEU A 83 -17.97 -7.22 3.01
CA LEU A 83 -17.88 -7.88 4.31
C LEU A 83 -19.16 -8.68 4.51
N GLU A 84 -19.04 -10.00 4.60
CA GLU A 84 -20.15 -10.86 4.98
C GLU A 84 -19.76 -11.74 6.16
N GLY A 85 -20.76 -12.23 6.88
CA GLY A 85 -20.60 -13.08 8.06
C GLY A 85 -21.74 -12.88 9.03
N LYS A 86 -21.99 -13.84 9.92
CA LYS A 86 -23.08 -13.72 10.90
C LYS A 86 -22.65 -12.84 12.06
N LEU A 87 -23.07 -11.58 12.04
CA LEU A 87 -22.91 -10.61 13.11
C LEU A 87 -24.08 -10.70 14.08
N HIS A 88 -23.76 -10.67 15.37
CA HIS A 88 -24.67 -10.36 16.44
C HIS A 88 -24.06 -9.26 17.32
N VAL A 89 -24.82 -8.23 17.66
CA VAL A 89 -24.40 -7.16 18.59
C VAL A 89 -25.51 -6.94 19.60
N ASP A 90 -25.14 -6.85 20.87
CA ASP A 90 -25.99 -6.31 21.95
C ASP A 90 -25.22 -5.18 22.63
N LEU A 91 -25.71 -3.96 22.50
CA LEU A 91 -25.02 -2.74 22.90
C LEU A 91 -25.93 -1.84 23.72
N HIS A 92 -25.40 -1.30 24.81
CA HIS A 92 -25.93 -0.17 25.55
C HIS A 92 -25.01 1.03 25.37
N LEU A 93 -25.52 2.06 24.69
CA LEU A 93 -24.87 3.35 24.52
C LEU A 93 -25.53 4.37 25.46
N SER A 94 -24.77 4.95 26.37
CA SER A 94 -25.23 6.03 27.23
C SER A 94 -24.23 7.19 27.30
N GLY A 95 -24.42 8.15 28.21
CA GLY A 95 -23.51 9.32 28.32
C GLY A 95 -23.84 10.41 27.31
N LYS A 96 -22.86 11.21 26.90
CA LYS A 96 -23.04 12.29 25.90
C LYS A 96 -22.31 11.94 24.60
N PRO A 97 -22.69 12.49 23.43
CA PRO A 97 -21.92 12.32 22.19
C PRO A 97 -20.42 12.56 22.32
N SER A 98 -20.01 13.59 23.09
CA SER A 98 -18.59 13.91 23.35
C SER A 98 -17.92 13.05 24.43
N GLN A 99 -18.70 12.30 25.21
CA GLN A 99 -18.26 11.45 26.32
C GLN A 99 -19.23 10.27 26.43
N PRO A 100 -19.23 9.34 25.46
CA PRO A 100 -20.16 8.23 25.47
C PRO A 100 -19.88 7.31 26.66
N HIS A 101 -20.76 6.34 26.90
CA HIS A 101 -20.53 5.16 27.73
C HIS A 101 -20.99 3.94 26.95
N LEU A 102 -20.08 3.03 26.65
CA LEU A 102 -20.32 1.84 25.82
C LEU A 102 -20.22 0.57 26.67
N GLU A 103 -21.31 -0.21 26.72
CA GLU A 103 -21.35 -1.53 27.37
C GLU A 103 -22.01 -2.55 26.47
N GLY A 104 -21.49 -3.77 26.42
CA GLY A 104 -22.10 -4.85 25.63
C GLY A 104 -21.11 -5.81 25.02
N GLU A 105 -21.55 -6.50 23.98
CA GLU A 105 -20.76 -7.50 23.28
C GLU A 105 -21.14 -7.58 21.79
N ALA A 106 -20.15 -7.94 20.97
CA ALA A 106 -20.39 -8.24 19.57
C ALA A 106 -19.67 -9.54 19.19
N TYR A 107 -20.34 -10.37 18.40
CA TYR A 107 -19.82 -11.62 17.90
C TYR A 107 -20.01 -11.73 16.40
N LEU A 108 -18.99 -12.23 15.73
CA LEU A 108 -18.98 -12.46 14.30
C LEU A 108 -18.57 -13.90 14.03
N LYS A 109 -19.31 -14.58 13.14
CA LYS A 109 -19.06 -15.98 12.75
C LYS A 109 -19.01 -16.15 11.24
N HIS A 110 -18.07 -16.96 10.78
CA HIS A 110 -17.90 -17.36 9.38
C HIS A 110 -17.83 -16.14 8.46
N ALA A 111 -16.99 -15.18 8.84
CA ALA A 111 -16.87 -13.93 8.12
C ALA A 111 -15.81 -13.99 7.04
N TRP A 112 -15.99 -13.16 6.03
CA TRP A 112 -14.98 -12.87 5.04
C TRP A 112 -15.02 -11.40 4.67
N LEU A 113 -13.83 -10.84 4.46
CA LEU A 113 -13.57 -9.43 4.19
C LEU A 113 -12.75 -9.32 2.92
N LYS A 114 -13.30 -8.61 1.94
CA LYS A 114 -12.59 -8.17 0.74
C LYS A 114 -12.20 -6.71 0.95
N TYR A 115 -10.90 -6.49 1.19
CA TYR A 115 -10.34 -5.15 1.28
C TYR A 115 -10.04 -4.62 -0.12
N PHE A 116 -10.09 -3.30 -0.29
CA PHE A 116 -9.85 -2.63 -1.56
C PHE A 116 -8.53 -3.07 -2.19
N ASP A 117 -8.61 -3.49 -3.46
CA ASP A 117 -7.50 -3.96 -4.30
C ASP A 117 -6.78 -5.25 -3.84
N LEU A 118 -6.99 -5.70 -2.61
CA LEU A 118 -6.38 -6.92 -2.11
C LEU A 118 -7.09 -8.14 -2.72
N VAL A 119 -6.42 -8.89 -3.58
CA VAL A 119 -6.97 -10.08 -4.24
C VAL A 119 -7.37 -11.14 -3.23
N ASP A 120 -6.53 -11.37 -2.22
CA ASP A 120 -6.71 -12.44 -1.24
C ASP A 120 -7.71 -12.03 -0.15
N THR A 121 -8.85 -12.71 -0.12
CA THR A 121 -9.91 -12.49 0.87
C THR A 121 -9.45 -12.91 2.27
N LEU A 122 -9.71 -12.07 3.25
CA LEU A 122 -9.48 -12.36 4.67
C LEU A 122 -10.69 -13.11 5.22
N TYR A 123 -10.47 -14.20 5.93
CA TYR A 123 -11.51 -15.04 6.52
C TYR A 123 -11.36 -15.09 8.03
N THR A 124 -12.48 -15.14 8.73
CA THR A 124 -12.51 -15.21 10.20
C THR A 124 -13.59 -16.22 10.61
N ASP A 125 -13.17 -17.34 11.21
CA ASP A 125 -14.09 -18.40 11.64
C ASP A 125 -15.02 -17.89 12.76
N SER A 126 -14.43 -17.20 13.74
CA SER A 126 -15.14 -16.48 14.79
C SER A 126 -14.33 -15.32 15.35
N ALA A 127 -14.98 -14.20 15.63
CA ALA A 127 -14.44 -13.07 16.36
C ALA A 127 -15.46 -12.62 17.43
N GLY A 128 -14.96 -12.15 18.56
CA GLY A 128 -15.77 -11.59 19.62
C GLY A 128 -15.06 -10.38 20.22
N VAL A 129 -15.82 -9.36 20.61
CA VAL A 129 -15.32 -8.19 21.33
C VAL A 129 -16.27 -7.87 22.48
N VAL A 130 -15.70 -7.37 23.57
CA VAL A 130 -16.45 -6.90 24.74
C VAL A 130 -16.35 -5.39 24.78
N MET A 131 -17.46 -4.73 25.07
CA MET A 131 -17.53 -3.28 25.21
C MET A 131 -17.68 -2.96 26.69
N GLN A 132 -16.73 -2.20 27.25
CA GLN A 132 -16.75 -1.80 28.65
C GLN A 132 -16.01 -0.47 28.82
N ASP A 133 -16.58 0.45 29.59
CA ASP A 133 -15.95 1.72 29.96
C ASP A 133 -15.43 2.51 28.73
N ASN A 134 -16.23 2.52 27.64
CA ASN A 134 -15.90 3.12 26.33
C ASN A 134 -14.80 2.44 25.51
N LYS A 135 -14.33 1.28 25.95
CA LYS A 135 -13.38 0.48 25.20
C LYS A 135 -14.10 -0.68 24.52
N ILE A 136 -13.79 -0.89 23.26
CA ILE A 136 -14.06 -2.13 22.54
C ILE A 136 -12.80 -2.97 22.71
N ILE A 137 -12.87 -3.96 23.57
CA ILE A 137 -11.76 -4.83 23.96
C ILE A 137 -11.72 -6.02 23.00
N ILE A 138 -10.56 -6.20 22.37
CA ILE A 138 -10.24 -7.27 21.45
C ILE A 138 -9.28 -8.21 22.19
N ASP A 139 -9.82 -9.24 22.85
CA ASP A 139 -9.00 -10.25 23.53
C ASP A 139 -8.10 -10.97 22.53
N ARG A 140 -8.70 -11.43 21.42
CA ARG A 140 -8.02 -12.08 20.31
C ARG A 140 -8.96 -12.27 19.12
N ILE A 141 -8.55 -11.80 17.95
CA ILE A 141 -9.18 -12.12 16.68
C ILE A 141 -8.17 -12.82 15.78
N GLU A 142 -8.52 -14.00 15.27
CA GLU A 142 -7.74 -14.72 14.28
C GLU A 142 -8.41 -14.58 12.92
N THR A 143 -7.74 -13.89 12.00
CA THR A 143 -8.13 -13.85 10.59
C THR A 143 -7.09 -14.58 9.76
N TYR A 144 -7.46 -15.09 8.60
CA TYR A 144 -6.56 -15.85 7.76
C TYR A 144 -6.82 -15.67 6.27
N VAL A 145 -5.78 -15.88 5.48
CA VAL A 145 -5.88 -16.07 4.03
C VAL A 145 -5.63 -17.52 3.66
N HIS A 146 -6.19 -17.95 2.54
CA HIS A 146 -5.87 -19.26 1.95
C HIS A 146 -4.60 -19.18 1.12
N ASP A 147 -3.68 -20.11 1.33
CA ASP A 147 -2.46 -20.19 0.51
C ASP A 147 -2.83 -20.54 -0.94
N TYR A 148 -2.40 -19.71 -1.91
CA TYR A 148 -2.72 -19.92 -3.31
C TYR A 148 -2.10 -21.19 -3.90
N ARG A 149 -0.96 -21.67 -3.34
CA ARG A 149 -0.31 -22.92 -3.75
C ARG A 149 -1.00 -24.14 -3.18
N ASN A 150 -1.58 -24.00 -1.99
CA ASN A 150 -2.32 -25.05 -1.32
C ASN A 150 -3.53 -24.45 -0.60
N ARG A 151 -4.69 -24.46 -1.26
CA ARG A 151 -5.93 -23.86 -0.74
C ARG A 151 -6.37 -24.39 0.63
N ASN A 152 -5.88 -25.55 1.05
CA ASN A 152 -6.18 -26.12 2.37
C ASN A 152 -5.30 -25.52 3.50
N ALA A 153 -4.18 -24.88 3.17
CA ALA A 153 -3.34 -24.21 4.15
C ALA A 153 -3.88 -22.80 4.44
N LYS A 154 -4.07 -22.51 5.72
CA LYS A 154 -4.48 -21.20 6.25
C LYS A 154 -3.25 -20.48 6.81
N ARG A 155 -3.11 -19.19 6.53
CA ARG A 155 -2.06 -18.31 7.06
C ARG A 155 -2.71 -17.21 7.89
N TYR A 156 -2.34 -17.11 9.15
CA TYR A 156 -3.09 -16.34 10.14
C TYR A 156 -2.44 -14.99 10.43
N ALA A 157 -3.28 -13.99 10.63
CA ALA A 157 -2.98 -12.73 11.31
C ALA A 157 -3.78 -12.70 12.62
N ILE A 158 -3.17 -12.22 13.68
CA ILE A 158 -3.72 -12.18 15.04
C ILE A 158 -3.86 -10.72 15.44
N LEU A 159 -5.03 -10.32 15.92
CA LEU A 159 -5.30 -8.97 16.41
C LEU A 159 -5.66 -9.01 17.90
N GLU A 160 -5.00 -8.16 18.70
CA GLU A 160 -5.20 -8.05 20.16
C GLU A 160 -5.04 -6.57 20.59
N GLY A 161 -5.91 -6.06 21.46
CA GLY A 161 -5.84 -4.67 21.92
C GLY A 161 -7.20 -4.06 22.23
N ASP A 162 -7.30 -2.74 22.18
CA ASP A 162 -8.57 -2.04 22.37
C ASP A 162 -8.77 -0.85 21.44
N ILE A 163 -10.04 -0.51 21.21
CA ILE A 163 -10.45 0.70 20.51
C ILE A 163 -11.26 1.53 21.50
N THR A 164 -10.78 2.72 21.81
CA THR A 164 -11.46 3.65 22.71
C THR A 164 -12.38 4.57 21.92
N VAL A 165 -13.66 4.61 22.29
CA VAL A 165 -14.66 5.53 21.74
C VAL A 165 -14.56 6.86 22.50
N THR A 166 -13.81 7.82 21.97
CA THR A 166 -13.61 9.14 22.62
C THR A 166 -14.79 10.08 22.38
N ALA A 167 -15.46 9.92 21.23
CA ALA A 167 -16.76 10.52 20.91
C ALA A 167 -17.53 9.56 19.97
N ILE A 168 -18.83 9.78 19.76
CA ILE A 168 -19.65 8.88 18.92
C ILE A 168 -19.14 8.75 17.47
N ASP A 169 -18.36 9.71 17.00
CA ASP A 169 -17.73 9.79 15.68
C ASP A 169 -16.19 9.73 15.74
N LYS A 170 -15.60 9.55 16.93
CA LYS A 170 -14.15 9.52 17.13
C LYS A 170 -13.70 8.25 17.85
N LEU A 171 -12.82 7.53 17.16
CA LEU A 171 -12.21 6.31 17.66
C LEU A 171 -10.71 6.55 17.83
N TYR A 172 -10.18 6.08 18.95
CA TYR A 172 -8.75 5.96 19.20
C TYR A 172 -8.37 4.48 19.19
N TYR A 173 -7.44 4.10 18.33
CA TYR A 173 -6.98 2.73 18.15
C TYR A 173 -5.75 2.48 19.04
N ASP A 174 -5.69 1.29 19.64
CA ASP A 174 -4.51 0.72 20.29
C ASP A 174 -4.56 -0.80 20.06
N VAL A 175 -4.18 -1.23 18.85
CA VAL A 175 -4.37 -2.61 18.40
C VAL A 175 -3.07 -3.18 17.87
N ASN A 176 -2.61 -4.27 18.46
CA ASN A 176 -1.48 -5.04 17.96
C ASN A 176 -1.97 -6.02 16.89
N VAL A 177 -1.20 -6.13 15.81
CA VAL A 177 -1.41 -7.08 14.72
C VAL A 177 -0.14 -7.90 14.55
N SER A 178 -0.23 -9.21 14.80
CA SER A 178 0.89 -10.13 14.66
C SER A 178 0.69 -11.06 13.47
N LEU A 179 1.73 -11.18 12.65
CA LEU A 179 1.87 -12.12 11.54
C LEU A 179 2.93 -13.16 11.96
N PRO A 180 2.55 -14.19 12.76
CA PRO A 180 3.50 -15.07 13.41
C PRO A 180 4.30 -15.97 12.44
N ARG A 181 3.89 -16.01 11.17
CA ARG A 181 4.49 -16.76 10.07
C ARG A 181 4.14 -16.07 8.75
N GLU A 182 4.78 -16.53 7.67
CA GLU A 182 4.43 -16.30 6.27
C GLU A 182 2.92 -16.00 6.03
N PHE A 183 2.63 -14.73 5.74
CA PHE A 183 1.33 -14.22 5.38
C PHE A 183 1.37 -13.68 3.94
N PRO A 184 0.72 -14.36 2.98
CA PRO A 184 0.73 -13.93 1.59
C PRO A 184 -0.24 -12.78 1.35
N PHE A 185 0.11 -11.90 0.41
CA PHE A 185 -0.77 -10.85 -0.10
C PHE A 185 -0.57 -10.66 -1.61
N ARG A 186 -1.60 -10.11 -2.27
CA ARG A 186 -1.55 -9.77 -3.68
C ARG A 186 -2.49 -8.60 -3.99
N TYR A 187 -2.00 -7.66 -4.76
CA TYR A 187 -2.76 -6.51 -5.26
C TYR A 187 -3.17 -6.72 -6.73
N GLU A 188 -4.30 -6.13 -7.14
CA GLU A 188 -4.87 -6.29 -8.49
C GLU A 188 -4.49 -5.13 -9.42
N LEU A 189 -4.58 -3.89 -8.94
CA LEU A 189 -4.27 -2.67 -9.70
C LEU A 189 -2.82 -2.63 -10.14
N ASP A 190 -1.92 -2.99 -9.23
CA ASP A 190 -0.51 -3.15 -9.49
C ASP A 190 -0.18 -4.63 -9.28
N ASN A 191 0.44 -5.28 -10.28
CA ASN A 191 0.79 -6.71 -10.25
C ASN A 191 1.91 -6.97 -9.22
N ILE A 192 1.52 -6.92 -7.95
CA ILE A 192 2.36 -7.03 -6.77
C ILE A 192 1.89 -8.25 -6.01
N THR A 193 2.83 -9.15 -5.73
CA THR A 193 2.60 -10.31 -4.88
C THR A 193 3.69 -10.39 -3.84
N GLY A 194 3.35 -10.79 -2.62
CA GLY A 194 4.35 -10.91 -1.56
C GLY A 194 3.96 -11.87 -0.46
N ILE A 195 4.95 -12.14 0.40
CA ILE A 195 4.82 -12.92 1.62
C ILE A 195 5.59 -12.16 2.70
N VAL A 196 4.91 -11.85 3.80
CA VAL A 196 5.46 -11.09 4.93
C VAL A 196 5.24 -11.83 6.24
N GLU A 197 6.05 -11.50 7.23
CA GLU A 197 5.83 -11.80 8.64
C GLU A 197 6.29 -10.62 9.48
N GLY A 198 5.89 -10.55 10.75
CA GLY A 198 6.25 -9.44 11.63
C GLY A 198 5.10 -8.98 12.50
N ASP A 199 5.30 -7.85 13.15
CA ASP A 199 4.41 -7.30 14.16
C ASP A 199 4.17 -5.82 13.89
N LEU A 200 2.92 -5.42 13.97
CA LEU A 200 2.43 -4.07 13.71
C LEU A 200 1.62 -3.57 14.91
N HIS A 201 1.62 -2.27 15.12
CA HIS A 201 0.82 -1.58 16.10
C HIS A 201 0.04 -0.45 15.43
N VAL A 202 -1.29 -0.52 15.55
CA VAL A 202 -2.20 0.51 15.07
C VAL A 202 -2.55 1.41 16.24
N ILE A 203 -2.13 2.67 16.19
CA ILE A 203 -2.26 3.62 17.29
C ILE A 203 -2.75 4.99 16.82
N GLY A 204 -3.60 5.64 17.63
CA GLY A 204 -4.01 7.04 17.43
C GLY A 204 -5.46 7.21 17.00
N GLU A 205 -5.87 8.46 16.75
CA GLU A 205 -7.21 8.77 16.26
C GLU A 205 -7.34 8.47 14.76
N HIS A 206 -8.55 8.24 14.25
CA HIS A 206 -8.76 8.07 12.80
C HIS A 206 -8.36 9.34 12.00
N PRO A 207 -7.55 9.22 10.93
CA PRO A 207 -6.84 8.02 10.46
C PRO A 207 -5.62 7.69 11.35
N PRO A 208 -5.49 6.43 11.84
CA PRO A 208 -4.42 6.08 12.79
C PRO A 208 -3.06 5.93 12.11
N LEU A 209 -2.01 5.88 12.93
CA LEU A 209 -0.66 5.44 12.55
C LEU A 209 -0.57 3.93 12.67
N VAL A 210 0.02 3.28 11.65
CA VAL A 210 0.48 1.89 11.73
C VAL A 210 1.99 1.90 11.78
N GLU A 211 2.54 1.48 12.92
CA GLU A 211 3.99 1.36 13.12
C GLU A 211 4.39 -0.10 13.35
N GLY A 212 5.64 -0.47 13.02
CA GLY A 212 6.15 -1.80 13.36
C GLY A 212 7.22 -2.32 12.43
N ASP A 213 7.54 -3.60 12.62
CA ASP A 213 8.62 -4.28 11.92
C ASP A 213 8.03 -5.40 11.04
N LEU A 214 8.37 -5.37 9.75
CA LEU A 214 7.97 -6.39 8.78
C LEU A 214 9.20 -7.01 8.13
N THR A 215 9.20 -8.32 8.00
CA THR A 215 10.15 -9.05 7.17
C THR A 215 9.47 -9.49 5.89
N VAL A 216 9.97 -9.04 4.74
CA VAL A 216 9.51 -9.46 3.42
C VAL A 216 10.28 -10.71 3.00
N LEU A 217 9.63 -11.87 3.14
CA LEU A 217 10.22 -13.17 2.81
C LEU A 217 10.27 -13.43 1.31
N ALA A 218 9.32 -12.85 0.57
CA ALA A 218 9.26 -12.91 -0.88
C ALA A 218 8.43 -11.76 -1.41
N MET A 219 8.85 -11.15 -2.52
CA MET A 219 8.03 -10.18 -3.25
C MET A 219 8.30 -10.27 -4.75
N ARG A 220 7.26 -10.08 -5.55
CA ARG A 220 7.36 -9.83 -6.99
C ARG A 220 6.62 -8.55 -7.28
N TYR A 221 7.37 -7.57 -7.75
CA TYR A 221 6.89 -6.28 -8.19
C TYR A 221 7.02 -6.23 -9.70
N GLU A 222 5.90 -6.36 -10.41
CA GLU A 222 5.88 -6.45 -11.87
C GLU A 222 5.23 -5.22 -12.54
N VAL A 223 5.38 -4.07 -11.89
CA VAL A 223 4.88 -2.79 -12.38
C VAL A 223 5.99 -2.11 -13.18
N ASN A 224 5.65 -1.56 -14.35
CA ASN A 224 6.56 -0.69 -15.10
C ASN A 224 6.87 0.56 -14.28
N PHE A 225 8.07 1.10 -14.44
CA PHE A 225 8.40 2.37 -13.82
C PHE A 225 7.50 3.46 -14.40
N ALA A 226 6.96 4.32 -13.54
CA ALA A 226 5.95 5.27 -13.94
C ALA A 226 6.55 6.32 -14.89
N ASP A 227 5.84 6.64 -15.97
CA ASP A 227 6.26 7.74 -16.83
C ASP A 227 6.28 9.07 -16.03
N PRO A 228 7.12 10.04 -16.41
CA PRO A 228 7.19 11.32 -15.72
C PRO A 228 5.82 12.00 -15.62
N GLY A 229 5.25 12.04 -14.40
CA GLY A 229 3.93 12.64 -14.12
C GLY A 229 2.80 11.62 -13.91
N GLU A 230 3.08 10.33 -14.08
CA GLU A 230 2.19 9.24 -13.70
C GLU A 230 2.61 8.67 -12.33
N SER A 231 1.65 8.09 -11.61
CA SER A 231 1.88 7.38 -10.36
C SER A 231 1.29 5.98 -10.52
N SER A 232 1.79 5.03 -9.75
CA SER A 232 1.18 3.70 -9.69
C SER A 232 -0.32 3.82 -9.42
N ALA A 233 -1.12 2.97 -10.05
CA ALA A 233 -2.57 3.00 -9.91
C ALA A 233 -2.95 2.70 -8.45
N LEU A 234 -2.23 1.76 -7.83
CA LEU A 234 -2.39 1.44 -6.41
C LEU A 234 -2.06 2.63 -5.50
N ILE A 235 -0.89 3.26 -5.68
CA ILE A 235 -0.50 4.43 -4.86
C ILE A 235 -1.54 5.53 -5.03
N THR A 236 -1.99 5.81 -6.25
CA THR A 236 -3.01 6.83 -6.51
C THR A 236 -4.35 6.49 -5.83
N ALA A 237 -4.75 5.22 -5.84
CA ALA A 237 -6.00 4.80 -5.21
C ALA A 237 -5.92 4.80 -3.67
N LEU A 238 -4.73 4.56 -3.11
CA LEU A 238 -4.48 4.56 -1.67
C LEU A 238 -4.10 5.94 -1.11
N THR A 239 -3.87 6.94 -1.95
CA THR A 239 -3.61 8.32 -1.55
C THR A 239 -4.91 9.11 -1.48
N SER A 240 -5.60 8.99 -0.35
CA SER A 240 -6.79 9.79 -0.01
C SER A 240 -6.60 10.51 1.33
N GLU A 241 -7.39 11.54 1.58
CA GLU A 241 -7.37 12.27 2.87
C GLU A 241 -7.65 11.36 4.08
N ASN A 242 -8.29 10.20 3.88
CA ASN A 242 -8.58 9.21 4.92
C ASN A 242 -7.59 8.02 4.93
N SER A 243 -6.46 8.14 4.22
CA SER A 243 -5.42 7.11 4.25
C SER A 243 -4.74 7.05 5.61
N TRP A 244 -4.47 5.85 6.09
CA TRP A 244 -3.79 5.64 7.38
C TRP A 244 -2.31 6.01 7.26
N ASP A 245 -1.75 6.62 8.30
CA ASP A 245 -0.32 6.91 8.33
C ASP A 245 0.47 5.61 8.60
N LEU A 246 1.70 5.53 8.08
CA LEU A 246 2.56 4.35 8.21
C LEU A 246 3.96 4.77 8.69
N ASP A 247 4.57 3.98 9.56
CA ASP A 247 5.99 4.02 9.90
C ASP A 247 6.51 2.59 10.08
N LEU A 248 6.94 1.98 8.98
CA LEU A 248 7.25 0.55 8.91
C LEU A 248 8.73 0.33 8.66
N ASN A 249 9.39 -0.41 9.54
CA ASN A 249 10.72 -0.93 9.27
C ASN A 249 10.59 -2.24 8.50
N VAL A 250 11.09 -2.25 7.27
CA VAL A 250 10.98 -3.38 6.36
C VAL A 250 12.35 -4.00 6.15
N ASP A 251 12.52 -5.22 6.66
CA ASP A 251 13.69 -6.06 6.39
C ASP A 251 13.41 -6.96 5.18
N ILE A 252 14.38 -7.03 4.26
CA ILE A 252 14.27 -7.77 3.01
C ILE A 252 15.50 -8.67 2.88
N PRO A 253 15.47 -9.90 3.44
CA PRO A 253 16.63 -10.78 3.40
C PRO A 253 17.02 -11.19 1.99
N SER A 254 16.04 -11.49 1.13
CA SER A 254 16.22 -11.92 -0.26
C SER A 254 14.86 -12.05 -0.97
N ASN A 255 14.87 -12.53 -2.21
CA ASN A 255 13.68 -12.93 -2.97
C ASN A 255 12.66 -11.79 -3.18
N TYR A 256 13.15 -10.55 -3.16
CA TYR A 256 12.43 -9.36 -3.60
C TYR A 256 12.78 -9.11 -5.07
N TRP A 257 11.88 -9.46 -5.98
CA TRP A 257 12.10 -9.34 -7.41
C TRP A 257 11.36 -8.14 -7.98
N ILE A 258 12.09 -7.26 -8.65
CA ILE A 258 11.51 -6.23 -9.52
C ILE A 258 11.67 -6.73 -10.95
N ARG A 259 10.56 -6.81 -11.68
CA ARG A 259 10.52 -7.31 -13.06
C ARG A 259 9.61 -6.47 -13.94
N ASN A 260 10.19 -5.70 -14.83
CA ASN A 260 9.47 -4.92 -15.82
C ASN A 260 10.29 -4.85 -17.13
N GLU A 261 9.95 -3.91 -18.00
CA GLU A 261 10.63 -3.74 -19.28
C GLU A 261 12.08 -3.22 -19.15
N ASP A 262 12.43 -2.59 -18.03
CA ASP A 262 13.74 -1.98 -17.79
C ASP A 262 14.64 -2.83 -16.89
N ILE A 263 14.06 -3.66 -16.02
CA ILE A 263 14.81 -4.45 -15.05
C ILE A 263 14.21 -5.83 -14.77
N ASP A 264 15.07 -6.81 -14.54
CA ASP A 264 14.73 -8.12 -13.95
C ASP A 264 15.82 -8.48 -12.95
N ALA A 265 15.60 -8.07 -11.69
CA ALA A 265 16.60 -8.18 -10.64
C ALA A 265 16.01 -8.51 -9.27
N GLU A 266 16.84 -9.18 -8.45
CA GLU A 266 16.57 -9.52 -7.07
C GLU A 266 17.32 -8.58 -6.13
N PHE A 267 16.62 -8.12 -5.11
CA PHE A 267 17.10 -7.17 -4.13
C PHE A 267 17.07 -7.77 -2.72
N SER A 268 17.92 -7.21 -1.85
CA SER A 268 17.88 -7.36 -0.41
C SER A 268 18.17 -6.02 0.25
N GLY A 269 17.83 -5.84 1.52
CA GLY A 269 18.17 -4.63 2.25
C GLY A 269 17.19 -4.32 3.36
N THR A 270 17.28 -3.09 3.87
CA THR A 270 16.42 -2.59 4.94
C THR A 270 15.92 -1.21 4.56
N ILE A 271 14.60 -1.04 4.60
CA ILE A 271 13.92 0.20 4.23
C ILE A 271 12.95 0.58 5.34
N ASN A 272 13.03 1.81 5.83
CA ASN A 272 11.97 2.43 6.60
C ASN A 272 11.00 3.13 5.62
N LEU A 273 9.74 2.70 5.66
CA LEU A 273 8.64 3.19 4.84
C LEU A 273 7.75 4.09 5.70
N ILE A 274 7.73 5.37 5.38
CA ILE A 274 6.87 6.33 6.07
C ILE A 274 5.77 6.79 5.10
N ARG A 275 4.53 6.82 5.58
CA ARG A 275 3.43 7.50 4.90
C ARG A 275 2.78 8.47 5.87
N GLU A 276 2.75 9.74 5.50
CA GLU A 276 2.10 10.79 6.30
C GLU A 276 1.17 11.60 5.40
N LYS A 277 -0.13 11.64 5.71
CA LYS A 277 -1.14 12.38 4.92
C LYS A 277 -1.12 12.02 3.44
N GLY A 278 -0.96 10.73 3.14
CA GLY A 278 -0.86 10.19 1.79
C GLY A 278 0.48 10.43 1.09
N GLN A 279 1.47 11.09 1.71
CA GLN A 279 2.80 11.26 1.12
C GLN A 279 3.73 10.14 1.57
N TYR A 280 4.30 9.42 0.61
CA TYR A 280 5.26 8.34 0.86
C TYR A 280 6.69 8.88 0.92
N ARG A 281 7.45 8.34 1.87
CA ARG A 281 8.86 8.62 2.11
C ARG A 281 9.58 7.31 2.40
N PHE A 282 10.84 7.22 1.97
CA PHE A 282 11.64 6.00 2.09
C PHE A 282 13.03 6.36 2.59
N ALA A 283 13.55 5.59 3.53
CA ALA A 283 14.92 5.70 3.99
C ALA A 283 15.56 4.31 4.14
N GLY A 284 16.84 4.19 3.85
CA GLY A 284 17.57 2.92 3.99
C GLY A 284 18.35 2.55 2.74
N GLU A 285 18.68 1.27 2.61
CA GLU A 285 19.51 0.78 1.51
C GLU A 285 18.95 -0.52 0.92
N MET A 286 19.08 -0.64 -0.41
CA MET A 286 18.86 -1.89 -1.12
C MET A 286 20.11 -2.27 -1.90
N GLU A 287 20.44 -3.55 -1.87
CA GLU A 287 21.50 -4.18 -2.63
C GLU A 287 20.90 -5.07 -3.73
N ILE A 288 21.46 -4.99 -4.93
CA ILE A 288 21.16 -5.90 -6.03
C ILE A 288 21.96 -7.18 -5.82
N LEU A 289 21.28 -8.27 -5.49
CA LEU A 289 21.90 -9.58 -5.31
C LEU A 289 22.29 -10.20 -6.65
N ARG A 290 21.40 -10.07 -7.64
CA ARG A 290 21.59 -10.57 -9.01
C ARG A 290 20.52 -10.00 -9.92
N GLY A 291 20.80 -9.98 -11.22
CA GLY A 291 19.79 -9.61 -12.21
C GLY A 291 20.38 -9.03 -13.47
N LYS A 292 19.51 -8.41 -14.25
CA LYS A 292 19.83 -7.71 -15.48
C LYS A 292 18.99 -6.45 -15.61
N GLY A 293 19.59 -5.43 -16.19
CA GLY A 293 18.90 -4.25 -16.71
C GLY A 293 18.84 -4.33 -18.23
N PHE A 294 17.82 -3.69 -18.79
CA PHE A 294 17.62 -3.59 -20.23
C PHE A 294 17.83 -2.14 -20.63
N LEU A 295 18.75 -1.91 -21.57
CA LEU A 295 19.06 -0.59 -22.09
C LEU A 295 19.10 -0.69 -23.62
N PHE A 296 18.10 -0.12 -24.29
CA PHE A 296 17.87 -0.29 -25.73
C PHE A 296 17.80 -1.77 -26.13
N ASP A 297 18.66 -2.22 -27.05
CA ASP A 297 18.78 -3.62 -27.47
C ASP A 297 19.80 -4.41 -26.64
N LYS A 298 20.37 -3.81 -25.58
CA LYS A 298 21.41 -4.43 -24.76
C LYS A 298 20.84 -4.93 -23.44
N THR A 299 21.32 -6.10 -23.04
CA THR A 299 21.08 -6.67 -21.71
C THR A 299 22.35 -6.51 -20.90
N LEU A 300 22.28 -5.75 -19.81
CA LEU A 300 23.39 -5.56 -18.88
C LEU A 300 23.15 -6.41 -17.64
N ARG A 301 24.09 -7.27 -17.29
CA ARG A 301 24.06 -8.06 -16.06
C ARG A 301 24.62 -7.23 -14.91
N PHE A 302 23.90 -7.11 -13.81
CA PHE A 302 24.39 -6.41 -12.62
C PHE A 302 25.48 -7.23 -11.92
N ASP A 303 26.51 -6.54 -11.43
CA ASP A 303 27.49 -7.11 -10.52
C ASP A 303 26.89 -7.12 -9.09
N PRO A 304 26.98 -8.25 -8.34
CA PRO A 304 26.51 -8.33 -6.97
C PRO A 304 27.15 -7.26 -6.08
N GLY A 305 26.40 -6.71 -5.13
CA GLY A 305 26.87 -5.62 -4.27
C GLY A 305 26.60 -4.22 -4.82
N SER A 306 25.99 -4.10 -6.00
CA SER A 306 25.45 -2.82 -6.50
C SER A 306 24.35 -2.31 -5.56
N ARG A 307 24.31 -1.01 -5.26
CA ARG A 307 23.47 -0.44 -4.20
C ARG A 307 22.62 0.75 -4.66
N VAL A 308 21.47 0.88 -4.01
CA VAL A 308 20.56 2.03 -4.07
C VAL A 308 20.34 2.50 -2.64
N VAL A 309 20.72 3.74 -2.34
CA VAL A 309 20.70 4.28 -0.97
C VAL A 309 19.74 5.47 -0.89
N PHE A 310 18.72 5.35 -0.05
CA PHE A 310 17.73 6.38 0.24
C PHE A 310 18.17 7.15 1.50
N GLU A 311 18.82 8.30 1.30
CA GLU A 311 19.34 9.14 2.40
C GLU A 311 18.41 10.29 2.79
N ASP A 312 17.53 10.70 1.88
CA ASP A 312 16.63 11.84 2.06
C ASP A 312 15.18 11.37 2.24
N ILE A 313 14.63 11.64 3.43
CA ILE A 313 13.24 11.32 3.77
C ILE A 313 12.25 12.32 3.18
N GLU A 314 12.66 13.55 2.86
CA GLU A 314 11.75 14.56 2.31
C GLU A 314 11.56 14.36 0.80
N TYR A 315 12.58 13.84 0.12
CA TYR A 315 12.58 13.69 -1.34
C TYR A 315 13.21 12.36 -1.80
N PRO A 316 12.48 11.49 -2.53
CA PRO A 316 12.99 10.19 -2.97
C PRO A 316 13.96 10.33 -4.15
N ASN A 317 15.18 10.79 -3.89
CA ASN A 317 16.27 10.86 -4.86
C ASN A 317 17.46 10.02 -4.38
N PRO A 318 17.39 8.68 -4.51
CA PRO A 318 18.41 7.81 -3.96
C PRO A 318 19.76 7.99 -4.66
N ARG A 319 20.83 7.76 -3.90
CA ARG A 319 22.17 7.62 -4.45
C ARG A 319 22.31 6.24 -5.10
N LEU A 320 22.85 6.24 -6.31
CA LEU A 320 23.11 5.03 -7.08
C LEU A 320 24.60 4.68 -6.97
N ASP A 321 24.88 3.39 -6.82
CA ASP A 321 26.20 2.81 -6.98
C ASP A 321 26.03 1.45 -7.65
N ILE A 322 25.77 1.49 -8.96
CA ILE A 322 25.37 0.31 -9.73
C ILE A 322 26.42 -0.02 -10.76
N THR A 323 26.91 -1.25 -10.73
CA THR A 323 27.85 -1.75 -11.73
C THR A 323 27.18 -2.82 -12.59
N ALA A 324 27.27 -2.69 -13.91
CA ALA A 324 26.65 -3.63 -14.83
C ALA A 324 27.54 -3.91 -16.06
N ARG A 325 27.44 -5.12 -16.61
CA ARG A 325 28.27 -5.57 -17.74
C ARG A 325 27.46 -6.21 -18.85
N THR A 326 27.86 -5.97 -20.09
CA THR A 326 27.29 -6.61 -21.28
C THR A 326 28.41 -7.17 -22.15
N ARG A 327 28.07 -8.13 -23.02
CA ARG A 327 28.97 -8.63 -24.05
C ARG A 327 28.45 -8.22 -25.41
N ILE A 328 29.31 -7.64 -26.21
CA ILE A 328 28.99 -7.23 -27.57
C ILE A 328 29.89 -7.97 -28.57
N PRO A 329 29.37 -8.32 -29.76
CA PRO A 329 30.21 -8.84 -30.83
C PRO A 329 31.18 -7.74 -31.28
N ARG A 330 32.48 -8.05 -31.35
CA ARG A 330 33.46 -7.13 -31.93
C ARG A 330 33.15 -6.94 -33.42
N PRO A 331 33.09 -5.69 -33.95
CA PRO A 331 33.07 -5.47 -35.39
C PRO A 331 34.35 -6.08 -36.00
N GLN A 332 34.20 -7.01 -36.94
CA GLN A 332 35.35 -7.58 -37.63
C GLN A 332 36.14 -6.47 -38.33
N SER A 333 37.41 -6.31 -37.96
CA SER A 333 38.31 -5.47 -38.73
C SER A 333 38.47 -6.09 -40.13
N PRO A 334 38.33 -5.33 -41.23
CA PRO A 334 38.53 -5.85 -42.59
C PRO A 334 39.96 -6.35 -42.86
N PHE A 335 40.87 -6.23 -41.89
CA PHE A 335 42.26 -6.66 -41.94
C PHE A 335 42.58 -7.87 -41.03
N GLU A 336 41.62 -8.40 -40.26
CA GLU A 336 41.82 -9.62 -39.46
C GLU A 336 41.39 -10.87 -40.27
N GLU A 337 42.28 -11.88 -40.35
CA GLU A 337 41.92 -13.20 -40.89
C GLU A 337 40.72 -13.76 -40.14
N ALA A 338 39.84 -14.48 -40.84
CA ALA A 338 38.59 -15.04 -40.33
C ALA A 338 38.81 -15.97 -39.12
N GLY A 339 38.99 -15.37 -37.94
CA GLY A 339 39.06 -16.00 -36.64
C GLY A 339 37.68 -16.05 -35.98
N THR A 340 37.57 -16.91 -34.98
CA THR A 340 36.38 -17.01 -34.11
C THR A 340 35.93 -15.62 -33.66
N PRO A 341 34.61 -15.31 -33.66
CA PRO A 341 34.10 -14.08 -33.07
C PRO A 341 34.61 -13.98 -31.64
N HIS A 342 35.26 -12.87 -31.31
CA HIS A 342 35.62 -12.54 -29.94
C HIS A 342 34.60 -11.51 -29.44
N ASP A 343 33.88 -11.87 -28.39
CA ASP A 343 32.98 -10.94 -27.72
C ASP A 343 33.80 -10.01 -26.83
N VAL A 344 33.49 -8.71 -26.86
CA VAL A 344 34.08 -7.72 -25.95
C VAL A 344 33.14 -7.54 -24.76
N GLU A 345 33.67 -7.66 -23.54
CA GLU A 345 32.93 -7.33 -22.33
C GLU A 345 33.04 -5.83 -22.04
N LEU A 346 31.89 -5.16 -21.98
CA LEU A 346 31.77 -3.75 -21.65
C LEU A 346 31.11 -3.62 -20.28
N GLY A 347 31.73 -2.85 -19.40
CA GLY A 347 31.16 -2.52 -18.09
C GLY A 347 30.81 -1.04 -17.98
N ILE A 348 29.73 -0.74 -17.26
CA ILE A 348 29.37 0.62 -16.85
C ILE A 348 29.22 0.67 -15.33
N HIS A 349 29.57 1.81 -14.77
CA HIS A 349 29.28 2.23 -13.40
C HIS A 349 28.29 3.39 -13.46
N VAL A 350 27.20 3.28 -12.72
CA VAL A 350 26.18 4.32 -12.55
C VAL A 350 26.26 4.83 -11.13
N GLY A 351 26.82 6.02 -10.98
CA GLY A 351 26.94 6.76 -9.74
C GLY A 351 25.98 7.94 -9.67
N GLY A 352 26.15 8.80 -8.67
CA GLY A 352 25.35 10.01 -8.51
C GLY A 352 23.98 9.74 -7.91
N THR A 353 22.99 10.55 -8.27
CA THR A 353 21.61 10.42 -7.76
C THR A 353 20.67 10.01 -8.88
N LEU A 354 19.48 9.52 -8.55
CA LEU A 354 18.47 9.13 -9.53
C LEU A 354 18.13 10.27 -10.51
N GLU A 355 18.02 11.51 -10.02
CA GLU A 355 17.76 12.67 -10.89
C GLU A 355 18.98 13.13 -11.71
N HIS A 356 20.17 12.90 -11.17
CA HIS A 356 21.44 13.32 -11.77
C HIS A 356 22.42 12.14 -11.76
N PRO A 357 22.18 11.12 -12.62
CA PRO A 357 23.03 9.95 -12.69
C PRO A 357 24.33 10.31 -13.42
N ASP A 358 25.45 9.82 -12.89
CA ASP A 358 26.74 9.84 -13.59
C ASP A 358 27.04 8.44 -14.11
N ILE A 359 27.42 8.35 -15.39
CA ILE A 359 27.72 7.06 -16.03
C ILE A 359 29.16 7.06 -16.51
N GLU A 360 29.95 6.18 -15.92
CA GLU A 360 31.34 5.98 -16.26
C GLU A 360 31.58 4.57 -16.82
N PRO A 361 32.39 4.43 -17.89
CA PRO A 361 32.81 3.12 -18.35
C PRO A 361 33.75 2.46 -17.33
N LEU A 362 33.58 1.17 -17.09
CA LEU A 362 34.56 0.40 -16.32
C LEU A 362 35.84 0.17 -17.15
N PRO A 363 36.99 0.02 -16.49
CA PRO A 363 38.21 -0.43 -17.14
C PRO A 363 37.97 -1.75 -17.89
N ASN A 364 38.48 -1.83 -19.12
CA ASN A 364 38.37 -3.01 -19.96
C ASN A 364 39.74 -3.36 -20.55
N ASP A 365 39.96 -4.66 -20.79
CA ASP A 365 41.22 -5.18 -21.31
C ASP A 365 41.50 -4.74 -22.76
N GLU A 366 40.47 -4.24 -23.47
CA GLU A 366 40.55 -3.74 -24.84
C GLU A 366 41.00 -2.27 -24.92
N GLY A 367 41.16 -1.58 -23.79
CA GLY A 367 41.57 -0.16 -23.74
C GLY A 367 40.53 0.82 -24.32
N LEU A 368 39.27 0.39 -24.46
CA LEU A 368 38.18 1.20 -24.98
C LEU A 368 37.91 2.38 -24.05
N THR A 369 37.87 3.57 -24.63
CA THR A 369 37.60 4.82 -23.93
C THR A 369 36.10 5.05 -23.77
N ARG A 370 35.70 6.04 -22.97
CA ARG A 370 34.30 6.49 -22.87
C ARG A 370 33.68 6.81 -24.24
N GLU A 371 34.48 7.36 -25.14
CA GLU A 371 34.05 7.69 -26.51
C GLU A 371 33.79 6.45 -27.37
N ASP A 372 34.37 5.30 -27.03
CA ASP A 372 34.21 4.04 -27.75
C ASP A 372 33.04 3.21 -27.21
N ILE A 373 32.89 3.13 -25.88
CA ILE A 373 31.90 2.26 -25.22
C ILE A 373 30.47 2.77 -25.42
N LEU A 374 30.26 4.08 -25.33
CA LEU A 374 28.92 4.67 -25.40
C LEU A 374 28.25 4.48 -26.77
N PRO A 375 28.92 4.74 -27.92
CA PRO A 375 28.37 4.40 -29.22
C PRO A 375 28.03 2.92 -29.36
N LEU A 376 28.84 2.01 -28.80
CA LEU A 376 28.60 0.57 -28.90
C LEU A 376 27.37 0.11 -28.11
N LEU A 377 27.06 0.78 -27.00
CA LEU A 377 25.83 0.52 -26.23
C LEU A 377 24.57 0.94 -27.01
N ILE A 378 24.67 1.92 -27.91
CA ILE A 378 23.52 2.51 -28.61
C ILE A 378 23.53 2.29 -30.13
N ALA A 379 24.55 1.65 -30.70
CA ALA A 379 24.80 1.58 -32.14
C ALA A 379 23.63 1.04 -32.96
N ASN A 380 22.89 0.06 -32.43
CA ASN A 380 21.74 -0.54 -33.11
C ASN A 380 20.45 0.27 -32.95
N TYR A 381 20.38 1.18 -31.97
CA TYR A 381 19.25 2.11 -31.79
C TYR A 381 19.24 3.18 -32.90
N TYR A 382 20.42 3.70 -33.26
CA TYR A 382 20.56 4.75 -34.28
C TYR A 382 20.45 4.26 -35.73
N SER A 383 20.56 2.95 -35.99
CA SER A 383 20.28 2.41 -37.33
C SER A 383 18.78 2.40 -37.66
N GLU A 384 17.90 2.42 -36.65
CA GLU A 384 16.45 2.46 -36.84
C GLU A 384 15.88 3.89 -36.71
N ALA A 385 16.48 4.75 -35.87
CA ALA A 385 16.09 6.15 -35.72
C ALA A 385 16.90 7.05 -36.65
N GLY A 386 16.29 7.44 -37.78
CA GLY A 386 16.92 8.25 -38.84
C GLY A 386 17.69 9.49 -38.38
N THR A 387 18.76 9.77 -39.13
CA THR A 387 19.75 10.86 -38.99
C THR A 387 19.22 12.20 -38.48
N ALA A 388 19.68 12.64 -37.29
CA ALA A 388 19.80 14.06 -36.96
C ALA A 388 20.87 14.38 -35.90
N ALA A 389 21.85 15.19 -36.32
CA ALA A 389 22.48 16.28 -35.57
C ALA A 389 23.62 15.99 -34.57
N GLN A 390 24.82 16.43 -35.01
CA GLN A 390 25.93 16.95 -34.21
C GLN A 390 25.44 17.93 -33.12
N GLY A 391 25.82 17.67 -31.87
CA GLY A 391 25.63 18.59 -30.75
C GLY A 391 25.47 17.86 -29.41
N GLY A 392 26.45 18.04 -28.51
CA GLY A 392 26.33 17.77 -27.06
C GLY A 392 25.92 16.35 -26.65
N TRP A 393 26.68 15.33 -27.07
CA TRP A 393 26.40 13.92 -26.77
C TRP A 393 26.32 13.60 -25.27
N SER A 394 27.13 14.24 -24.41
CA SER A 394 27.04 14.09 -22.95
C SER A 394 25.69 14.56 -22.40
N SER A 395 25.20 15.71 -22.86
CA SER A 395 23.88 16.25 -22.46
C SER A 395 22.71 15.41 -22.97
N ARG A 396 22.89 14.66 -24.06
CA ARG A 396 21.83 13.82 -24.65
C ARG A 396 21.80 12.42 -24.06
N LEU A 397 22.94 11.80 -23.80
CA LEU A 397 23.01 10.55 -23.02
C LEU A 397 22.55 10.78 -21.59
N SER A 398 22.94 11.89 -20.96
CA SER A 398 22.36 12.28 -19.68
C SER A 398 20.87 12.57 -19.79
N GLN A 399 20.33 13.03 -20.92
CA GLN A 399 18.88 13.21 -21.10
C GLN A 399 18.12 11.92 -21.39
N VAL A 400 18.71 10.95 -22.08
CA VAL A 400 18.08 9.65 -22.39
C VAL A 400 18.19 8.70 -21.21
N VAL A 401 19.34 8.69 -20.55
CA VAL A 401 19.51 8.04 -19.26
C VAL A 401 18.70 8.79 -18.24
N ALA A 402 18.74 10.12 -18.11
CA ALA A 402 17.83 10.79 -17.19
C ALA A 402 16.37 10.70 -17.64
N SER A 403 16.00 10.36 -18.88
CA SER A 403 14.59 10.07 -19.20
C SER A 403 14.20 8.66 -18.77
N GLN A 404 15.07 7.66 -18.93
CA GLN A 404 14.85 6.30 -18.44
C GLN A 404 15.01 6.16 -16.92
N VAL A 405 15.89 6.97 -16.34
CA VAL A 405 16.13 7.09 -14.90
C VAL A 405 15.14 8.09 -14.27
N SER A 406 14.60 9.07 -15.00
CA SER A 406 13.43 9.88 -14.56
C SER A 406 12.12 9.12 -14.70
N GLN A 407 12.02 8.12 -15.58
CA GLN A 407 10.96 7.10 -15.50
C GLN A 407 11.08 6.31 -14.19
N ILE A 408 12.30 6.07 -13.71
CA ILE A 408 12.56 5.48 -12.39
C ILE A 408 12.41 6.53 -11.25
N GLY A 409 12.54 7.82 -11.55
CA GLY A 409 12.65 8.96 -10.62
C GLY A 409 11.78 10.16 -11.00
N THR A 410 10.53 10.10 -10.55
CA THR A 410 9.56 11.17 -10.28
C THR A 410 9.80 12.59 -10.81
N ARG A 411 8.78 13.11 -11.53
CA ARG A 411 8.29 14.48 -11.36
C ARG A 411 6.81 14.48 -10.99
N GLN A 412 6.52 14.35 -9.70
CA GLN A 412 5.33 14.98 -9.13
C GLN A 412 5.70 16.45 -8.78
N PHE A 413 4.72 17.33 -8.61
CA PHE A 413 4.84 18.67 -8.00
C PHE A 413 5.06 19.91 -8.88
N SER A 414 4.49 19.95 -10.10
CA SER A 414 4.07 21.24 -10.67
C SER A 414 2.56 21.28 -10.91
N ARG A 415 1.77 21.19 -9.83
CA ARG A 415 0.45 21.79 -9.74
C ARG A 415 0.02 21.79 -8.28
N LEU A 416 -0.52 22.94 -7.87
CA LEU A 416 -1.05 23.34 -6.56
C LEU A 416 -0.01 24.05 -5.66
N GLY A 417 0.01 25.37 -5.52
CA GLY A 417 -1.02 26.35 -5.90
C GLY A 417 -2.26 26.22 -5.03
#